data_AF-D8FD02-F1
#
_entry.id   AF-D8FD02-F1
#
_cell.length_a   1.000
_cell.length_b   1.000
_cell.length_c   1.000
_cell.angle_alpha   90.00
_cell.angle_beta   90.00
_cell.angle_gamma   90.00
#
_symmetry.space_group_name_H-M   'P 1'
#
loop_
_entity.id
_entity.type
_entity.pdbx_description
1 polymer ?
#
loop_
_entity_poly.entity_id
_entity_poly.type
_entity_poly.pdbx_seq_one_letter_code
_entity_poly.pdbx_strand_id
1 'polypeptide(L)'
;MLFIVADNTERSVAESHGISRRKLVELEQSFVHCGALGLLPKLSFLEIDARLEQLVVLIKRARPHERSNHALRISEALGFPGGDLEIIRLVQRCHGYGHRMKEKDIRYFEELQHILNSAARQRAKKKAM
;
A
#
# COMPACT_ATOMS: atom_id res chain seq x y z
N MET A 1 -14.51 9.57 9.85
CA MET A 1 -15.69 8.99 10.53
C MET A 1 -15.49 7.48 10.50
N LEU A 2 -14.97 6.97 11.62
CA LEU A 2 -14.48 5.62 11.99
C LEU A 2 -13.37 5.99 12.98
N PHE A 3 -13.63 6.33 14.25
CA PHE A 3 -14.12 5.50 15.35
C PHE A 3 -14.91 6.36 16.36
N ILE A 4 -16.15 6.76 16.02
CA ILE A 4 -17.06 7.36 17.00
C ILE A 4 -18.19 6.37 17.21
N VAL A 5 -17.95 5.34 18.02
CA VAL A 5 -19.03 4.57 18.65
C VAL A 5 -18.66 4.33 20.10
N ALA A 6 -19.45 4.99 20.96
CA ALA A 6 -19.62 4.79 22.40
C ALA A 6 -18.49 5.24 23.33
N ASP A 7 -18.90 5.73 24.51
CA ASP A 7 -18.15 6.22 25.68
C ASP A 7 -17.16 5.19 26.29
N ASN A 8 -16.35 4.54 25.48
CA ASN A 8 -15.26 3.69 25.95
C ASN A 8 -14.00 4.53 25.99
N THR A 9 -13.47 4.74 27.19
CA THR A 9 -12.16 5.37 27.37
C THR A 9 -11.12 4.64 26.51
N GLU A 10 -10.15 5.35 25.94
CA GLU A 10 -9.03 4.78 25.16
C GLU A 10 -8.38 3.57 25.87
N ARG A 11 -8.45 3.54 27.21
CA ARG A 11 -8.04 2.42 28.06
C ARG A 11 -8.84 1.14 27.80
N SER A 12 -10.17 1.22 27.82
CA SER A 12 -11.08 0.09 27.56
C SER A 12 -10.85 -0.50 26.17
N VAL A 13 -10.67 0.36 25.16
CA VAL A 13 -10.40 -0.06 23.78
C VAL A 13 -9.00 -0.69 23.64
N ALA A 14 -7.98 -0.14 24.32
CA ALA A 14 -6.65 -0.71 24.29
C ALA A 14 -6.60 -2.09 24.99
N GLU A 15 -7.29 -2.23 26.13
CA GLU A 15 -7.40 -3.48 26.89
C GLU A 15 -8.15 -4.56 26.12
N SER A 16 -9.27 -4.23 25.45
CA SER A 16 -10.03 -5.20 24.65
C SER A 16 -9.25 -5.76 23.46
N HIS A 17 -8.28 -5.00 22.94
CA HIS A 17 -7.40 -5.41 21.84
C HIS A 17 -6.01 -5.88 22.31
N GLY A 18 -5.77 -5.98 23.62
CA GLY A 18 -4.50 -6.47 24.17
C GLY A 18 -3.28 -5.60 23.81
N ILE A 19 -3.49 -4.32 23.51
CA ILE A 19 -2.43 -3.36 23.16
C ILE A 19 -2.30 -2.29 24.23
N SER A 20 -1.13 -1.65 24.30
CA SER A 20 -0.99 -0.51 25.20
C SER A 20 -1.77 0.71 24.71
N ARG A 21 -2.24 1.55 25.62
CA ARG A 21 -2.87 2.84 25.28
C ARG A 21 -1.98 3.69 24.38
N ARG A 22 -0.66 3.73 24.66
CA ARG A 22 0.31 4.45 23.84
C ARG A 22 0.32 3.93 22.40
N LYS A 23 0.24 2.61 22.21
CA LYS A 23 0.20 1.99 20.89
C LYS A 23 -1.09 2.32 20.14
N LEU A 24 -2.22 2.35 20.83
CA LEU A 24 -3.50 2.76 20.25
C LEU A 24 -3.44 4.21 19.74
N VAL A 25 -2.91 5.14 20.54
CA VAL A 25 -2.72 6.54 20.15
C VAL A 25 -1.76 6.68 18.97
N GLU A 26 -0.66 5.94 18.94
CA GLU A 26 0.25 5.92 17.77
C GLU A 26 -0.44 5.45 16.49
N LEU A 27 -1.27 4.40 16.59
CA LEU A 27 -2.01 3.86 15.45
C LEU A 27 -3.07 4.85 14.94
N GLU A 28 -3.79 5.52 15.84
CA GLU A 28 -4.72 6.59 15.46
C GLU A 28 -4.02 7.75 14.78
N GLN A 29 -2.90 8.23 15.34
CA GLN A 29 -2.12 9.30 14.73
C GLN A 29 -1.62 8.90 13.34
N SER A 30 -1.12 7.67 13.21
CA SER A 30 -0.65 7.14 11.93
C SER A 30 -1.79 7.02 10.90
N PHE A 31 -2.98 6.62 11.34
CA PHE A 31 -4.17 6.55 10.49
C PHE A 31 -4.66 7.94 10.06
N VAL A 32 -4.67 8.92 10.96
CA VAL A 32 -5.07 10.29 10.64
C VAL A 32 -4.10 10.93 9.64
N HIS A 33 -2.81 10.57 9.71
CA HIS A 33 -1.79 11.12 8.83
C HIS A 33 -1.77 10.45 7.45
N CYS A 34 -1.79 9.12 7.39
CA CYS A 34 -1.56 8.35 6.16
C CYS A 34 -2.72 7.43 5.77
N GLY A 35 -3.88 7.53 6.42
CA GLY A 35 -5.01 6.63 6.23
C GLY A 35 -4.70 5.19 6.67
N ALA A 36 -5.38 4.21 6.07
CA ALA A 36 -5.19 2.79 6.39
C ALA A 36 -3.74 2.30 6.24
N LEU A 37 -2.93 2.99 5.43
CA LEU A 37 -1.51 2.71 5.25
C LEU A 37 -0.71 2.87 6.56
N GLY A 38 -1.06 3.86 7.38
CA GLY A 38 -0.42 4.11 8.67
C GLY A 38 -0.68 3.02 9.71
N LEU A 39 -1.63 2.13 9.47
CA LEU A 39 -1.95 1.00 10.33
C LEU A 39 -1.19 -0.28 9.97
N LEU A 40 -0.41 -0.29 8.87
CA LEU A 40 0.27 -1.49 8.38
C LEU A 40 1.74 -1.48 8.83
N PRO A 41 2.11 -2.19 9.92
CA PRO A 41 3.48 -2.24 10.38
C PRO A 41 4.30 -3.10 9.43
N LYS A 42 5.01 -2.45 8.50
CA LYS A 42 5.91 -3.08 7.51
C LYS A 42 5.22 -4.21 6.74
N LEU A 43 4.52 -3.86 5.67
CA LEU A 43 4.24 -4.85 4.63
C LEU A 43 5.58 -5.46 4.18
N SER A 44 5.67 -6.79 4.16
CA SER A 44 6.82 -7.50 3.63
C SER A 44 6.88 -7.24 2.12
N PHE A 45 7.73 -6.31 1.70
CA PHE A 45 7.99 -6.08 0.29
C PHE A 45 9.08 -7.02 -0.18
N LEU A 46 8.79 -7.72 -1.27
CA LEU A 46 9.80 -8.40 -2.03
C LEU A 46 10.51 -7.35 -2.90
N GLU A 47 11.81 -7.19 -2.70
CA GLU A 47 12.60 -6.33 -3.58
C GLU A 47 12.76 -7.01 -4.93
N ILE A 48 12.16 -6.42 -5.96
CA ILE A 48 12.23 -6.89 -7.35
C ILE A 48 13.12 -5.93 -8.13
N ASP A 49 14.08 -6.48 -8.88
CA ASP A 49 14.94 -5.69 -9.78
C ASP A 49 14.07 -4.91 -10.78
N ALA A 50 14.31 -3.60 -10.88
CA ALA A 50 13.52 -2.72 -11.73
C ALA A 50 13.57 -3.09 -13.22
N ARG A 51 14.71 -3.63 -13.70
CA ARG A 51 14.87 -4.09 -15.09
C ARG A 51 14.08 -5.36 -15.34
N LEU A 52 14.04 -6.27 -14.37
CA LEU A 52 13.20 -7.47 -14.43
C LEU A 52 11.73 -7.08 -14.53
N GLU A 53 11.27 -6.17 -13.66
CA GLU A 53 9.91 -5.68 -13.70
C GLU A 53 9.57 -5.02 -15.05
N GLN A 54 10.42 -4.11 -15.54
CA GLN A 54 10.23 -3.45 -16.83
C GLN A 54 10.14 -4.45 -17.98
N LEU A 55 11.01 -5.46 -18.01
CA LEU A 55 10.99 -6.52 -19.01
C LEU A 55 9.66 -7.28 -18.98
N VAL A 56 9.21 -7.71 -17.80
CA VAL A 56 7.97 -8.47 -17.64
C VAL A 56 6.76 -7.64 -18.13
N VAL A 57 6.74 -6.35 -17.80
CA VAL A 57 5.69 -5.42 -18.24
C VAL A 57 5.72 -5.21 -19.75
N LEU A 58 6.91 -5.00 -20.33
CA LEU A 58 7.08 -4.83 -21.77
C LEU A 58 6.60 -6.05 -22.54
N ILE A 59 7.00 -7.26 -22.12
CA ILE A 59 6.55 -8.51 -22.74
C ILE A 59 5.03 -8.62 -22.68
N LYS A 60 4.40 -8.36 -21.52
CA LYS A 60 2.95 -8.44 -21.40
C LYS A 60 2.20 -7.38 -22.19
N ARG A 61 2.76 -6.19 -22.37
CA ARG A 61 2.16 -5.16 -23.24
C ARG A 61 2.29 -5.52 -24.72
N ALA A 62 3.44 -6.04 -25.13
CA ALA A 62 3.68 -6.41 -26.53
C ALA A 62 2.98 -7.72 -26.94
N ARG A 63 2.82 -8.65 -25.99
CA ARG A 63 2.23 -9.99 -26.18
C ARG A 63 1.40 -10.39 -24.94
N PRO A 64 0.13 -9.96 -24.84
CA PRO A 64 -0.70 -10.18 -23.65
C PRO A 64 -0.89 -11.64 -23.26
N HIS A 65 -1.01 -12.52 -24.24
CA HIS A 65 -1.25 -13.96 -24.05
C HIS A 65 0.02 -14.77 -23.79
N GLU A 66 1.20 -14.13 -23.80
CA GLU A 66 2.47 -14.84 -23.70
C GLU A 66 2.66 -15.47 -22.32
N ARG A 67 3.24 -16.67 -22.26
CA ARG A 67 3.46 -17.37 -20.99
C ARG A 67 4.62 -16.77 -20.21
N SER A 68 4.55 -16.78 -18.88
CA SER A 68 5.59 -16.26 -17.98
C SER A 68 6.97 -16.91 -18.18
N ASN A 69 7.01 -18.15 -18.70
CA ASN A 69 8.25 -18.86 -19.02
C ASN A 69 9.13 -18.14 -20.07
N HIS A 70 8.54 -17.37 -20.98
CA HIS A 70 9.32 -16.61 -21.95
C HIS A 70 10.02 -15.41 -21.30
N ALA A 71 9.33 -14.73 -20.37
CA ALA A 71 9.95 -13.69 -19.58
C ALA A 71 11.08 -14.24 -18.69
N LEU A 72 10.92 -15.45 -18.14
CA LEU A 72 11.96 -16.13 -17.38
C LEU A 72 13.21 -16.37 -18.22
N ARG A 73 13.06 -17.03 -19.38
CA ARG A 73 14.18 -17.31 -20.29
C ARG A 73 14.92 -16.05 -20.73
N ILE A 74 14.19 -14.97 -21.01
CA ILE A 74 14.82 -13.70 -21.38
C ILE A 74 15.54 -13.08 -20.18
N SER A 75 14.95 -13.14 -18.98
CA SER A 75 15.60 -12.61 -17.77
C SER A 75 16.88 -13.37 -17.42
N GLU A 76 16.90 -14.69 -17.59
CA GLU A 76 18.08 -15.55 -17.42
C GLU A 76 19.16 -15.21 -18.45
N ALA A 77 18.77 -15.09 -19.73
CA ALA A 77 19.70 -14.75 -20.80
C ALA A 77 20.34 -13.35 -20.63
N LEU A 78 19.60 -12.40 -20.03
CA LEU A 78 20.09 -11.06 -19.73
C LEU A 78 20.81 -10.95 -18.38
N GLY A 79 20.87 -12.05 -17.60
CA GLY A 79 21.53 -12.08 -16.30
C GLY A 79 20.87 -11.18 -15.26
N PHE A 80 19.54 -11.04 -15.30
CA PHE A 80 18.83 -10.23 -14.31
C PHE A 80 18.75 -10.97 -12.95
N PRO A 81 19.11 -10.32 -11.84
CA PRO A 81 19.01 -10.92 -10.53
C PRO A 81 17.53 -11.13 -10.14
N GLY A 82 17.23 -12.25 -9.48
CA GLY A 82 15.88 -12.55 -9.00
C GLY A 82 14.88 -12.93 -10.10
N GLY A 83 15.35 -13.33 -11.29
CA GLY A 83 14.54 -13.93 -12.34
C GLY A 83 14.01 -15.30 -11.93
N ASP A 84 12.98 -15.32 -11.09
CA ASP A 84 12.24 -16.53 -10.72
C ASP A 84 10.79 -16.45 -11.24
N LEU A 85 10.23 -17.60 -11.57
CA LEU A 85 8.90 -17.71 -12.15
C LEU A 85 7.82 -17.18 -11.22
N GLU A 86 7.97 -17.33 -9.89
CA GLU A 86 7.03 -16.78 -8.93
C GLU A 86 7.09 -15.26 -8.89
N ILE A 87 8.30 -14.69 -8.92
CA ILE A 87 8.54 -13.24 -9.01
C ILE A 87 7.90 -12.66 -10.28
N ILE A 88 8.13 -13.30 -11.42
CA ILE A 88 7.57 -12.87 -12.71
C ILE A 88 6.03 -12.89 -12.68
N ARG A 89 5.43 -13.96 -12.14
CA ARG A 89 3.97 -14.04 -11.99
C ARG A 89 3.44 -13.02 -11.00
N LEU A 90 4.18 -12.74 -9.92
CA LEU A 90 3.85 -11.70 -8.96
C LEU A 90 3.82 -10.33 -9.64
N VAL A 91 4.87 -9.98 -10.41
CA VAL A 91 4.91 -8.74 -11.19
C VAL A 91 3.70 -8.67 -12.12
N GLN A 92 3.37 -9.74 -12.85
CA GLN A 92 2.22 -9.75 -13.78
C GLN A 92 0.87 -9.51 -13.08
N ARG A 93 0.67 -10.02 -11.86
CA ARG A 93 -0.57 -9.82 -11.09
C ARG A 93 -0.64 -8.44 -10.42
N CYS A 94 0.50 -7.96 -9.92
CA CYS A 94 0.56 -6.76 -9.08
C CYS A 94 0.95 -5.50 -9.85
N HIS A 95 1.36 -5.61 -11.12
CA HIS A 95 1.71 -4.45 -11.92
C HIS A 95 0.53 -3.46 -12.01
N GLY A 96 0.76 -2.23 -11.58
CA GLY A 96 -0.27 -1.18 -11.50
C GLY A 96 -1.10 -1.19 -10.21
N TYR A 97 -0.95 -2.18 -9.34
CA TYR A 97 -1.75 -2.35 -8.12
C TYR A 97 -0.91 -2.32 -6.82
N GLY A 98 0.43 -2.39 -6.92
CA GLY A 98 1.31 -2.48 -5.75
C GLY A 98 1.84 -1.13 -5.27
N HIS A 99 1.54 -0.78 -4.02
CA HIS A 99 2.28 0.24 -3.27
C HIS A 99 3.53 -0.41 -2.68
N ARG A 100 4.70 0.24 -2.77
CA ARG A 100 5.98 -0.29 -2.25
C ARG A 100 6.36 0.27 -0.88
N MET A 101 5.48 1.08 -0.28
CA MET A 101 5.76 1.89 0.92
C MET A 101 7.07 2.66 0.81
N LYS A 102 7.44 3.07 -0.41
CA LYS A 102 8.55 4.01 -0.60
C LYS A 102 8.07 5.39 -0.22
N GLU A 103 9.00 6.31 0.00
CA GLU A 103 8.69 7.70 0.35
C GLU A 103 7.69 8.39 -0.62
N LYS A 104 7.63 7.93 -1.88
CA LYS A 104 6.62 8.38 -2.84
C LYS A 104 5.21 7.88 -2.54
N ASP A 105 5.08 6.62 -2.12
CA ASP A 105 3.78 6.05 -1.74
C ASP A 105 3.28 6.72 -0.46
N ILE A 106 4.16 6.91 0.52
CA ILE A 106 3.84 7.60 1.78
C ILE A 106 3.30 9.00 1.50
N ARG A 107 4.03 9.80 0.71
CA ARG A 107 3.59 11.15 0.30
C ARG A 107 2.25 11.14 -0.44
N TYR A 108 2.05 10.19 -1.36
CA TYR A 108 0.79 10.05 -2.07
C TYR A 108 -0.41 9.85 -1.12
N PHE A 109 -0.27 8.97 -0.12
CA PHE A 109 -1.33 8.71 0.85
C PHE A 109 -1.55 9.88 1.82
N GLU A 110 -0.50 10.60 2.23
CA GLU A 110 -0.61 11.84 3.01
C GLU A 110 -1.40 12.91 2.25
N GLU A 111 -1.09 13.13 0.96
CA GLU A 111 -1.80 14.09 0.11
C GLU A 111 -3.27 13.73 -0.08
N LEU A 112 -3.57 12.45 -0.32
CA LEU A 112 -4.94 11.95 -0.39
C LEU A 112 -5.71 12.22 0.91
N GLN A 113 -5.09 11.94 2.05
CA GLN A 113 -5.71 12.16 3.35
C GLN A 113 -5.98 13.65 3.59
N HIS A 114 -5.07 14.52 3.17
CA HIS A 114 -5.25 15.98 3.21
C HIS A 114 -6.46 16.44 2.37
N ILE A 115 -6.62 15.90 1.15
CA ILE A 115 -7.78 16.20 0.27
C ILE A 115 -9.09 15.75 0.94
N LEU A 116 -9.12 14.51 1.45
CA LEU A 116 -10.29 13.96 2.12
C LEU A 116 -10.70 14.79 3.35
N ASN A 117 -9.73 15.19 4.18
CA ASN A 117 -9.96 16.04 5.34
C ASN A 117 -10.51 17.41 4.92
N SER A 118 -10.05 17.96 3.80
CA SER A 118 -10.53 19.23 3.27
C SER A 118 -11.96 19.12 2.72
N ALA A 119 -12.29 18.05 2.00
CA ALA A 119 -13.64 17.76 1.53
C ALA A 119 -14.63 17.54 2.70
N ALA A 120 -14.20 16.84 3.76
CA ALA A 120 -15.00 16.64 4.97
C ALA A 120 -15.32 17.97 5.67
N ARG A 121 -14.33 18.87 5.80
CA ARG A 121 -14.52 20.21 6.37
C ARG A 121 -15.52 21.05 5.55
N GLN A 122 -15.44 21.01 4.22
CA GLN A 122 -16.38 21.72 3.35
C GLN A 122 -17.81 21.16 3.47
N ARG A 123 -17.97 19.83 3.51
CA ARG A 123 -19.28 19.19 3.75
C ARG A 123 -19.88 19.58 5.10
N ALA A 124 -19.06 19.64 6.16
CA ALA A 124 -19.52 20.07 7.48
C ALA A 124 -19.97 21.53 7.48
N LYS A 125 -19.22 22.44 6.84
CA LYS A 125 -19.62 23.85 6.68
C LYS A 125 -20.95 24.00 5.95
N LYS A 126 -21.15 23.24 4.86
CA LYS A 126 -22.42 23.26 4.09
C LYS A 126 -23.61 22.71 4.87
N LYS A 127 -23.39 21.84 5.86
CA LYS A 127 -24.46 21.28 6.71
C LYS A 127 -24.80 22.17 7.91
N ALA A 128 -23.89 23.05 8.31
CA ALA A 128 -24.08 24.01 9.41
C ALA A 128 -24.69 25.34 8.96
N MET A 129 -24.94 25.50 7.66
CA MET A 129 -25.57 26.65 7.00
C MET A 129 -26.92 26.21 6.46
#